data_AF-A0AAN7I574-F1
#
_entry.id   AF-A0AAN7I574-F1
#
_cell.length_a   1.000
_cell.length_b   1.000
_cell.length_c   1.000
_cell.angle_alpha   90.00
_cell.angle_beta   90.00
_cell.angle_gamma   90.00
#
_symmetry.space_group_name_H-M   'P 1'
#
loop_
_entity.id
_entity.type
_entity.pdbx_description
1 polymer ?
#
loop_
_entity_poly.entity_id
_entity_poly.type
_entity_poly.pdbx_seq_one_letter_code
_entity_poly.pdbx_strand_id
1 'polypeptide(L)'
;MWQEDERCSEVVDLAWKRFFPGNPMVQVEGKIKECQAKLKQWSRTSFGNITCALKEKKEQLRQAKQKAIKDGTMETVNGLKWEINGLLIKEEKMRKQRPRALWLQEGDQNTKFFHNKASYNIREIELRN
;
A
#
# COMPACT_ATOMS: atom_id res chain seq x y z
N MET A 1 2.84 8.09 1.61
CA MET A 1 1.52 7.44 1.71
C MET A 1 1.47 6.34 2.74
N TRP A 2 2.26 5.27 2.73
CA TRP A 2 2.27 4.36 3.89
C TRP A 2 2.74 5.07 5.17
N GLN A 3 3.64 6.04 5.03
CA GLN A 3 4.09 6.91 6.13
C GLN A 3 3.28 8.21 6.28
N GLU A 4 2.39 8.55 5.35
CA GLU A 4 1.63 9.83 5.38
C GLU A 4 0.13 9.60 5.63
N ASP A 5 -0.37 8.40 5.39
CA ASP A 5 -1.72 7.98 5.74
C ASP A 5 -1.65 7.46 7.18
N GLU A 6 -2.16 8.22 8.13
CA GLU A 6 -2.22 7.87 9.55
C GLU A 6 -2.71 6.43 9.78
N ARG A 7 -3.63 5.97 8.92
CA ARG A 7 -4.22 4.62 9.00
C ARG A 7 -3.19 3.53 8.73
N CYS A 8 -2.17 3.79 7.93
CA CYS A 8 -1.09 2.83 7.70
C CYS A 8 -0.13 2.77 8.90
N SER A 9 0.17 3.92 9.52
CA SER A 9 0.95 3.95 10.76
C SER A 9 0.23 3.24 11.91
N GLU A 10 -1.07 3.47 12.06
CA GLU A 10 -1.91 2.78 13.04
C GLU A 10 -1.92 1.26 12.83
N VAL A 11 -2.05 0.80 11.58
CA VAL A 11 -2.04 -0.62 11.24
C VAL A 11 -0.70 -1.28 11.61
N VAL A 12 0.42 -0.59 11.36
CA VAL A 12 1.76 -1.06 11.75
C VAL A 12 1.91 -1.07 13.27
N ASP A 13 1.53 0.01 13.96
CA ASP A 13 1.63 0.11 15.42
C ASP A 13 0.80 -0.96 16.13
N LEU A 14 -0.43 -1.20 15.68
CA LEU A 14 -1.30 -2.24 16.23
C LEU A 14 -0.72 -3.64 16.00
N ALA A 15 -0.15 -3.88 14.82
CA ALA A 15 0.50 -5.15 14.50
C ALA A 15 1.82 -5.33 15.29
N TRP A 16 2.57 -4.26 15.55
CA TRP A 16 3.85 -4.28 16.24
C TRP A 16 3.74 -4.43 17.76
N LYS A 17 2.63 -3.93 18.33
CA LYS A 17 2.28 -4.10 19.75
C LYS A 17 1.89 -5.53 20.12
N ARG A 18 1.63 -6.40 19.13
CA ARG A 18 1.26 -7.80 19.37
C ARG A 18 2.42 -8.57 19.97
N PHE A 19 2.14 -9.31 21.05
CA PHE A 19 3.12 -10.18 21.70
C PHE A 19 3.23 -11.51 20.96
N PHE A 20 4.47 -11.97 20.78
CA PHE A 20 4.79 -13.27 20.22
C PHE A 20 5.66 -14.03 21.23
N PRO A 21 5.35 -15.30 21.55
CA PRO A 21 6.20 -16.11 22.40
C PRO A 21 7.45 -16.58 21.66
N GLY A 22 8.58 -16.73 22.37
CA GLY A 22 9.83 -17.24 21.81
C GLY A 22 11.04 -16.34 22.09
N ASN A 23 12.18 -16.68 21.50
CA ASN A 23 13.39 -15.85 21.59
C ASN A 23 13.21 -14.52 20.82
N PRO A 24 14.01 -13.49 21.09
CA PRO A 24 13.84 -12.17 20.46
C PRO A 24 13.76 -12.20 18.93
N MET A 25 14.49 -13.10 18.28
CA MET A 25 14.48 -13.26 16.82
C MET A 25 13.12 -13.76 16.31
N VAL A 26 12.56 -14.78 16.96
CA VAL A 26 11.22 -15.33 16.66
C VAL A 26 10.13 -14.29 16.94
N GLN A 27 10.29 -13.47 17.99
CA GLN A 27 9.36 -12.39 18.28
C GLN A 27 9.35 -11.33 17.18
N VAL A 28 10.52 -10.90 16.72
CA VAL A 28 10.66 -9.93 15.63
C VAL A 28 10.11 -10.52 14.33
N GLU A 29 10.41 -11.77 14.01
CA GLU A 29 9.87 -12.43 12.82
C GLU A 29 8.34 -12.50 12.85
N GLY A 30 7.74 -12.85 14.00
CA GLY A 30 6.30 -12.86 14.21
C GLY A 30 5.65 -11.49 14.00
N LYS A 31 6.26 -10.44 14.57
CA LYS A 31 5.80 -9.05 14.38
C LYS A 31 5.87 -8.61 12.93
N ILE A 32 6.95 -8.94 12.22
CA ILE A 32 7.10 -8.63 10.80
C ILE A 32 6.03 -9.34 9.97
N LYS A 33 5.79 -10.62 10.21
CA LYS A 33 4.75 -11.40 9.51
C LYS A 33 3.35 -10.84 9.74
N GLU A 34 3.04 -10.46 10.98
CA GLU A 34 1.75 -9.83 11.32
C GLU A 34 1.59 -8.47 10.64
N CYS A 35 2.62 -7.62 10.68
CA CYS A 35 2.60 -6.33 9.99
C CYS A 35 2.38 -6.52 8.49
N GLN A 36 3.07 -7.49 7.88
CA GLN A 36 2.91 -7.80 6.46
C GLN A 36 1.48 -8.24 6.13
N ALA A 37 0.88 -9.11 6.97
CA ALA A 37 -0.49 -9.58 6.78
C ALA A 37 -1.50 -8.43 6.89
N LYS A 38 -1.38 -7.61 7.93
CA LYS A 38 -2.26 -6.46 8.19
C LYS A 38 -2.13 -5.38 7.12
N LEU A 39 -0.92 -5.07 6.68
CA LEU A 39 -0.68 -4.14 5.57
C LEU A 39 -1.24 -4.66 4.24
N LYS A 40 -1.11 -5.96 3.96
CA LYS A 40 -1.75 -6.57 2.78
C LYS A 40 -3.27 -6.44 2.82
N GLN A 41 -3.88 -6.70 3.98
CA GLN A 41 -5.31 -6.55 4.17
C GLN A 41 -5.75 -5.10 3.98
N TRP A 42 -5.10 -4.16 4.68
CA TRP A 42 -5.38 -2.73 4.56
C TRP A 42 -5.23 -2.22 3.13
N SER A 43 -4.19 -2.67 2.41
CA SER A 43 -3.98 -2.33 1.01
C SER A 43 -5.14 -2.82 0.15
N ARG A 44 -5.55 -4.09 0.28
CA ARG A 44 -6.70 -4.62 -0.47
C ARG A 44 -7.98 -3.83 -0.19
N THR A 45 -8.26 -3.53 1.07
CA THR A 45 -9.45 -2.77 1.45
C THR A 45 -9.39 -1.33 0.93
N SER A 46 -8.26 -0.64 1.09
CA SER A 46 -8.13 0.76 0.69
C SER A 46 -8.14 0.93 -0.83
N PHE A 47 -7.37 0.12 -1.57
CA PHE A 47 -7.34 0.16 -3.03
C PHE A 47 -8.66 -0.36 -3.62
N GLY A 48 -9.16 -1.48 -3.11
CA GLY A 48 -10.45 -2.04 -3.54
C GLY A 48 -11.59 -1.05 -3.33
N ASN A 49 -11.62 -0.37 -2.19
CA ASN A 49 -12.63 0.64 -1.91
C ASN A 49 -12.53 1.84 -2.85
N ILE A 50 -11.32 2.31 -3.22
CA ILE A 50 -11.16 3.45 -4.14
C ILE A 50 -11.58 3.08 -5.56
N THR A 51 -11.19 1.90 -6.06
CA THR A 51 -11.61 1.44 -7.40
C THR A 51 -13.12 1.17 -7.46
N CYS A 52 -13.70 0.57 -6.42
CA CYS A 52 -15.15 0.37 -6.32
C CYS A 52 -15.90 1.70 -6.25
N ALA A 53 -15.45 2.64 -5.40
CA ALA A 53 -16.04 3.97 -5.27
C ALA A 53 -15.96 4.75 -6.60
N LEU A 54 -14.84 4.67 -7.32
CA LEU A 54 -14.72 5.26 -8.66
C LEU A 54 -15.73 4.68 -9.65
N LYS A 55 -15.94 3.36 -9.64
CA LYS A 55 -16.92 2.70 -10.52
C LYS A 55 -18.33 3.16 -10.19
N GLU A 56 -18.69 3.18 -8.92
CA GLU A 56 -20.01 3.61 -8.45
C GLU A 56 -20.28 5.08 -8.79
N LYS A 57 -19.32 5.97 -8.48
CA LYS A 57 -19.46 7.42 -8.76
C LYS A 57 -19.52 7.72 -10.26
N LYS A 58 -18.80 6.96 -11.10
CA LYS A 58 -18.92 7.07 -12.57
C LYS A 58 -20.31 6.66 -13.07
N GLU A 59 -20.91 5.63 -12.49
CA GLU A 59 -22.27 5.22 -12.84
C GLU A 59 -23.31 6.25 -12.36
N GLN A 60 -23.16 6.77 -11.14
CA GLN A 60 -23.97 7.89 -10.65
C GLN A 60 -23.86 9.12 -11.56
N LEU A 61 -22.65 9.45 -12.04
CA LEU A 61 -22.43 10.54 -12.99
C LEU A 61 -23.13 10.28 -14.33
N ARG A 62 -23.13 9.04 -14.83
CA ARG A 62 -23.82 8.66 -16.07
C ARG A 62 -25.33 8.88 -15.94
N GLN A 63 -25.91 8.44 -14.82
CA GLN A 63 -27.33 8.63 -14.52
C GLN A 63 -27.69 10.10 -14.32
N ALA A 64 -26.86 10.84 -13.58
CA ALA A 64 -27.05 12.27 -13.36
C ALA A 64 -26.99 13.07 -14.67
N LYS A 65 -26.10 12.72 -15.60
CA LYS A 65 -26.07 13.33 -16.95
C LYS A 65 -27.33 13.04 -17.74
N GLN A 66 -27.86 11.81 -17.70
CA GLN A 66 -29.12 11.47 -18.36
C GLN A 66 -30.32 12.24 -17.79
N LYS A 67 -30.34 12.49 -16.48
CA LYS A 67 -31.37 13.32 -15.83
C LYS A 67 -31.20 14.81 -16.14
N ALA A 68 -29.96 15.32 -16.11
CA ALA A 68 -29.68 16.73 -16.41
C ALA A 68 -30.03 17.14 -17.85
N ILE A 69 -29.96 16.20 -18.81
CA ILE A 69 -30.45 16.44 -20.19
C ILE A 69 -31.98 16.70 -20.21
N LYS A 70 -32.73 16.15 -19.25
CA LYS A 70 -34.18 16.32 -19.15
C LYS A 70 -34.58 17.50 -18.26
N ASP A 71 -33.90 17.70 -17.13
CA ASP A 71 -34.31 18.63 -16.07
C ASP A 71 -33.45 19.92 -16.01
N GLY A 72 -32.35 20.01 -16.77
CA GLY A 72 -31.47 21.19 -16.84
C GLY A 72 -30.49 21.38 -15.68
N THR A 73 -30.62 20.64 -14.57
CA THR A 73 -29.79 20.85 -13.37
C THR A 73 -28.40 20.20 -13.48
N MET A 74 -27.36 21.02 -13.68
CA MET A 74 -25.96 20.57 -13.79
C MET A 74 -25.20 20.49 -12.45
N GLU A 75 -25.74 21.00 -11.35
CA GLU A 75 -25.04 21.05 -10.05
C GLU A 75 -24.64 19.67 -9.54
N THR A 76 -25.55 18.69 -9.60
CA THR A 76 -25.28 17.29 -9.21
C THR A 76 -24.18 16.66 -10.08
N VAL A 77 -24.15 17.00 -11.36
CA VAL A 77 -23.12 16.53 -12.30
C VAL A 77 -21.74 17.11 -11.94
N ASN A 78 -21.69 18.38 -11.58
CA ASN A 78 -20.45 19.05 -11.20
C ASN A 78 -19.91 18.56 -9.84
N GLY A 79 -20.80 18.32 -8.86
CA GLY A 79 -20.42 17.71 -7.58
C GLY A 79 -19.83 16.31 -7.77
N LEU A 80 -20.47 15.45 -8.56
CA LEU A 80 -19.97 14.10 -8.84
C LEU A 80 -18.64 14.11 -9.60
N LYS A 81 -18.43 15.06 -10.53
CA LYS A 81 -17.13 15.24 -11.20
C LYS A 81 -16.03 15.61 -10.19
N TRP A 82 -16.33 16.49 -9.25
CA TRP A 82 -15.40 16.88 -8.19
C TRP A 82 -15.01 15.69 -7.30
N GLU A 83 -15.98 14.91 -6.87
CA GLU A 83 -15.74 13.70 -6.07
C GLU A 83 -14.89 12.66 -6.83
N ILE A 84 -15.21 12.42 -8.11
CA ILE A 84 -14.42 11.52 -8.97
C ILE A 84 -12.99 12.03 -9.12
N ASN A 85 -12.79 13.34 -9.31
CA ASN A 85 -11.46 13.93 -9.42
C ASN A 85 -10.65 13.72 -8.12
N GLY A 86 -11.28 13.92 -6.96
CA GLY A 86 -10.65 13.63 -5.67
C GLY A 86 -10.23 12.16 -5.51
N LEU A 87 -11.07 11.23 -5.97
CA LEU A 87 -10.75 9.79 -5.97
C LEU A 87 -9.63 9.44 -6.96
N LEU A 88 -9.60 10.04 -8.15
CA LEU A 88 -8.54 9.85 -9.15
C LEU A 88 -7.20 10.38 -8.65
N ILE A 89 -7.17 11.54 -7.99
CA ILE A 89 -5.94 12.08 -7.38
C ILE A 89 -5.41 11.11 -6.32
N LYS A 90 -6.29 10.53 -5.49
CA LYS A 90 -5.89 9.50 -4.52
C LYS A 90 -5.34 8.26 -5.21
N GLU A 91 -6.00 7.77 -6.26
CA GLU A 91 -5.53 6.63 -7.06
C GLU A 91 -4.19 6.87 -7.73
N GLU A 92 -3.98 8.05 -8.32
CA GLU A 92 -2.74 8.41 -8.97
C GLU A 92 -1.57 8.50 -7.97
N LYS A 93 -1.79 9.15 -6.82
CA LYS A 93 -0.81 9.18 -5.73
C LYS A 93 -0.45 7.77 -5.28
N MET A 94 -1.44 6.88 -5.16
CA MET A 94 -1.21 5.48 -4.79
C MET A 94 -0.38 4.75 -5.84
N ARG A 95 -0.70 4.94 -7.12
CA ARG A 95 -0.01 4.30 -8.24
C ARG A 95 1.45 4.72 -8.34
N LYS A 96 1.77 5.99 -8.11
CA LYS A 96 3.15 6.52 -8.19
C LYS A 96 4.08 6.00 -7.08
N GLN A 97 3.55 5.55 -5.95
CA GLN A 97 4.37 5.01 -4.85
C GLN A 97 4.66 3.51 -4.96
N ARG A 98 3.86 2.74 -5.71
CA ARG A 98 4.07 1.30 -5.91
C ARG A 98 5.44 0.95 -6.54
N PRO A 99 5.93 1.65 -7.59
CA PRO A 99 7.24 1.36 -8.17
C PRO A 99 8.38 1.61 -7.19
N ARG A 100 8.29 2.63 -6.33
CA ARG A 100 9.30 2.91 -5.31
C ARG A 100 9.36 1.80 -4.26
N ALA A 101 8.20 1.33 -3.80
CA ALA A 101 8.12 0.21 -2.87
C ALA A 101 8.66 -1.09 -3.50
N LEU A 102 8.35 -1.34 -4.78
CA LEU A 102 8.90 -2.47 -5.52
C LEU A 102 10.42 -2.38 -5.64
N TRP A 103 10.96 -1.20 -5.96
CA TRP A 103 12.40 -0.98 -6.09
C TRP A 103 13.14 -1.11 -4.75
N LEU A 104 12.55 -0.64 -3.64
CA LEU A 104 13.06 -0.91 -2.29
C LEU A 104 13.09 -2.41 -1.98
N GLN A 105 12.03 -3.14 -2.33
CA GLN A 105 11.95 -4.58 -2.13
C GLN A 105 12.99 -5.35 -2.97
N GLU A 106 13.19 -4.97 -4.24
CA GLU A 106 14.21 -5.56 -5.10
C GLU A 106 15.63 -5.17 -4.66
N GLY A 107 15.82 -3.95 -4.12
CA GLY A 107 17.07 -3.51 -3.50
C GLY A 107 17.44 -4.31 -2.25
N ASP A 108 16.48 -4.63 -1.39
CA ASP A 108 16.67 -5.45 -0.18
C ASP A 108 17.05 -6.91 -0.53
N GLN A 109 16.47 -7.43 -1.63
CA GLN A 109 16.89 -8.72 -2.19
C GLN A 109 18.34 -8.68 -2.71
N ASN A 110 18.79 -7.53 -3.22
CA ASN A 110 20.17 -7.33 -3.63
C ASN A 110 21.12 -7.30 -2.41
N THR A 111 20.69 -6.74 -1.28
CA THR A 111 21.49 -6.74 -0.03
C THR A 111 21.74 -8.16 0.49
N LYS A 112 20.76 -9.06 0.36
CA LYS A 112 20.95 -10.49 0.68
C LYS A 112 22.00 -11.16 -0.21
N PHE A 113 22.02 -10.83 -1.51
CA PHE A 113 23.05 -11.29 -2.43
C PHE A 113 24.44 -10.79 -2.03
N PHE A 114 24.58 -9.49 -1.73
CA PHE A 114 25.85 -8.92 -1.28
C PHE A 114 26.30 -9.44 0.10
N HIS A 115 25.39 -9.62 1.05
CA HIS A 115 25.70 -10.22 2.35
C HIS A 115 26.19 -11.66 2.23
N ASN A 116 25.53 -12.47 1.39
CA ASN A 116 25.96 -13.84 1.13
C ASN A 116 27.33 -13.88 0.46
N LYS A 117 27.59 -12.98 -0.50
CA LYS A 117 28.87 -12.89 -1.20
C LYS A 117 30.00 -12.45 -0.26
N ALA A 118 29.76 -11.45 0.59
CA ALA A 118 30.73 -11.01 1.60
C ALA A 118 31.01 -12.11 2.63
N SER A 119 29.99 -12.79 3.13
CA SER A 119 30.14 -13.90 4.09
C SER A 119 30.91 -15.08 3.50
N TYR A 120 30.70 -15.38 2.21
CA TYR A 120 31.46 -16.39 1.48
C TYR A 120 32.95 -16.02 1.40
N ASN A 121 33.26 -14.77 1.03
CA ASN A 121 34.64 -14.30 0.93
C ASN A 121 35.36 -14.29 2.29
N ILE A 122 34.67 -13.95 3.38
CA ILE A 122 35.25 -13.98 4.74
C ILE A 122 35.62 -15.42 5.14
N ARG A 123 34.74 -16.40 4.87
CA ARG A 123 35.03 -17.83 5.11
C ARG A 123 36.20 -18.35 4.28
N GLU A 124 36.35 -17.90 3.04
CA GLU A 124 37.51 -18.28 2.21
C GLU A 124 38.84 -17.75 2.77
N ILE A 125 38.84 -16.55 3.35
CA ILE A 125 40.04 -15.96 3.95
C ILE A 125 40.42 -16.71 5.25
N GLU A 126 39.44 -17.09 6.06
CA GLU A 126 39.66 -17.88 7.28
C GLU A 126 40.21 -19.29 7.00
N LEU A 127 39.83 -19.90 5.86
CA LEU A 127 40.32 -21.22 5.45
C LEU A 127 41.70 -21.19 4.78
N ARG A 128 42.23 -20.00 4.47
CA ARG A 128 43.54 -19.81 3.83
C ARG A 128 44.67 -19.48 4.82
N ASN A 129 44.37 -19.31 6.10
CA ASN A 129 45.34 -19.17 7.20
C ASN A 129 45.38 -20.45 8.04
#